data_AF-A0A6J6VP84-F1
#
_entry.id   AF-A0A6J6VP84-F1
#
_cell.length_a   1.000
_cell.length_b   1.000
_cell.length_c   1.000
_cell.angle_alpha   90.00
_cell.angle_beta   90.00
_cell.angle_gamma   90.00
#
_symmetry.space_group_name_H-M   'P 1'
#
loop_
_entity.id
_entity.type
_entity.pdbx_description
1 polymer ?
#
loop_
_entity_poly.entity_id
_entity_poly.type
_entity_poly.pdbx_seq_one_letter_code
_entity_poly.pdbx_strand_id
1 'polypeptide(L)'
;MKDDIYEMIEYFVSRKKILYVHFRNVSGPVPVFKEEFINTGHVDMYKAMKIYHKHNFDGFFMDDHVPHTHGDTEWGHRGRAFANGYIQALIEAVQKE
;
A
#
# COMPACT_ATOMS: atom_id res chain seq x y z
N MET A 1 2.11 3.06 21.13
CA MET A 1 2.57 2.08 20.11
C MET A 1 3.91 2.60 19.66
N LYS A 2 4.95 1.76 19.55
CA LYS A 2 6.14 2.21 18.80
C LYS A 2 5.66 2.46 17.37
N ASP A 3 6.20 3.48 16.71
CA ASP A 3 5.73 4.00 15.41
C ASP A 3 5.98 3.05 14.23
N ASP A 4 5.65 1.76 14.37
CA ASP A 4 5.74 0.77 13.32
C ASP A 4 4.36 0.59 12.66
N ILE A 5 4.27 0.98 11.39
CA ILE A 5 3.08 0.82 10.55
C ILE A 5 2.56 -0.63 10.56
N TYR A 6 3.45 -1.63 10.66
CA TYR A 6 3.05 -3.03 10.69
C TYR A 6 2.26 -3.38 11.95
N GLU A 7 2.68 -2.85 13.11
CA GLU A 7 1.95 -3.02 14.38
C GLU A 7 0.57 -2.35 14.31
N MET A 8 0.47 -1.17 13.69
CA MET A 8 -0.81 -0.48 13.50
C MET A 8 -1.74 -1.26 12.57
N ILE A 9 -1.22 -1.72 11.42
CA ILE A 9 -1.98 -2.57 10.49
C ILE A 9 -2.50 -3.79 11.24
N GLU A 10 -1.63 -4.54 11.91
CA GLU A 10 -2.01 -5.75 12.66
C GLU A 10 -3.04 -5.44 13.76
N TYR A 11 -2.87 -4.32 14.48
CA TYR A 11 -3.80 -3.89 15.50
C TYR A 11 -5.22 -3.66 14.95
N PHE A 12 -5.37 -2.92 13.86
CA PHE A 12 -6.70 -2.59 13.34
C PHE A 12 -7.32 -3.72 12.53
N VAL A 13 -6.52 -4.44 11.73
CA VAL A 13 -7.03 -5.54 10.89
C VAL A 13 -7.53 -6.72 11.73
N SER A 14 -6.80 -7.11 12.78
CA SER A 14 -7.20 -8.20 13.69
C SER A 14 -8.53 -7.93 14.41
N ARG A 15 -8.94 -6.66 14.49
CA ARG A 15 -10.18 -6.20 15.13
C ARG A 15 -11.31 -5.95 14.13
N LYS A 16 -11.09 -6.20 12.83
CA LYS A 16 -12.01 -5.86 11.74
C LYS A 16 -12.43 -4.38 11.78
N LYS A 17 -11.46 -3.49 12.02
CA LYS A 17 -11.67 -2.03 12.11
C LYS A 17 -11.12 -1.25 10.91
N ILE A 18 -10.69 -1.96 9.87
CA ILE A 18 -10.29 -1.37 8.59
C ILE A 18 -11.42 -1.63 7.60
N LEU A 19 -11.91 -0.58 6.93
CA LEU A 19 -12.96 -0.69 5.90
C LEU A 19 -12.37 -0.74 4.49
N TYR A 20 -11.35 0.08 4.24
CA TYR A 20 -10.61 0.16 2.99
C TYR A 20 -9.19 0.67 3.27
N VAL A 21 -8.28 0.49 2.31
CA VAL A 21 -6.86 0.85 2.45
C VAL A 21 -6.39 1.66 1.25
N HIS A 22 -5.90 2.89 1.50
CA HIS A 22 -5.05 3.60 0.56
C HIS A 22 -3.66 2.97 0.57
N PHE A 23 -3.33 2.24 -0.48
CA PHE A 23 -2.13 1.41 -0.55
C PHE A 23 -1.05 2.10 -1.39
N ARG A 24 -0.58 3.24 -0.89
CA ARG A 24 0.55 4.01 -1.46
C ARG A 24 1.78 3.94 -0.57
N ASN A 25 2.90 4.45 -1.08
CA ASN A 25 4.17 4.45 -0.36
C ASN A 25 4.82 5.85 -0.38
N VAL A 26 5.63 6.11 0.63
CA VAL A 26 6.33 7.39 0.85
C VAL A 26 7.76 7.10 1.27
N SER A 27 8.69 8.04 1.07
CA SER A 27 10.10 7.84 1.39
C SER A 27 10.40 7.70 2.89
N GLY A 28 9.48 8.08 3.77
CA GLY A 28 9.65 8.07 5.23
C GLY A 28 8.43 8.60 5.99
N PRO A 29 8.49 8.64 7.32
CA PRO A 29 7.42 9.21 8.15
C PRO A 29 7.42 10.75 8.12
N VAL A 30 6.35 11.33 8.67
CA VAL A 30 6.27 12.77 8.96
C VAL A 30 7.41 13.22 9.90
N PRO A 31 7.85 14.48 9.83
CA PRO A 31 7.31 15.58 9.01
C PRO A 31 7.91 15.70 7.61
N VAL A 32 8.95 14.93 7.28
CA VAL A 32 9.67 15.07 6.00
C VAL A 32 9.60 13.76 5.22
N PHE A 33 8.80 13.77 4.16
CA PHE A 33 8.70 12.65 3.22
C PHE A 33 8.47 13.15 1.80
N LYS A 34 8.65 12.25 0.83
CA LYS A 34 8.23 12.42 -0.57
C LYS A 34 7.29 11.28 -0.92
N GLU A 35 6.32 11.55 -1.79
CA GLU A 35 5.54 10.50 -2.43
C GLU A 35 6.46 9.68 -3.35
N GLU A 36 6.36 8.36 -3.28
CA GLU A 36 7.22 7.42 -3.99
C GLU A 36 6.40 6.50 -4.90
N PHE A 37 7.07 5.78 -5.81
CA PHE A 37 6.42 4.63 -6.43
C PHE A 37 6.06 3.60 -5.35
N ILE A 38 4.95 2.90 -5.56
CA ILE A 38 4.41 1.94 -4.59
C ILE A 38 5.46 0.91 -4.10
N ASN A 39 6.42 0.56 -4.95
CA ASN A 39 7.44 -0.45 -4.69
C ASN A 39 8.81 0.10 -4.22
N THR A 40 8.98 1.42 -4.01
CA THR A 40 10.29 2.02 -3.69
C THR A 40 10.33 2.85 -2.40
N GLY A 41 9.24 2.91 -1.63
CA GLY A 41 9.17 3.72 -0.42
C GLY A 41 9.62 3.01 0.86
N HIS A 42 9.27 3.63 1.99
CA HIS A 42 9.60 3.27 3.35
C HIS A 42 8.92 1.98 3.82
N VAL A 43 7.68 1.75 3.38
CA VAL A 43 6.90 0.57 3.75
C VAL A 43 7.28 -0.58 2.82
N ASP A 44 7.65 -1.72 3.40
CA ASP A 44 7.66 -3.00 2.69
C ASP A 44 6.20 -3.41 2.45
N MET A 45 5.72 -3.09 1.26
CA MET A 45 4.34 -3.31 0.87
C MET A 45 3.97 -4.78 0.83
N TYR A 46 4.92 -5.68 0.55
CA TYR A 46 4.66 -7.12 0.58
C TYR A 46 4.48 -7.60 2.02
N LYS A 47 5.34 -7.17 2.95
CA LYS A 47 5.16 -7.44 4.38
C LYS A 47 3.83 -6.89 4.89
N ALA A 48 3.43 -5.68 4.50
CA ALA A 48 2.12 -5.13 4.84
C ALA A 48 0.98 -6.01 4.31
N MET A 49 1.03 -6.42 3.03
CA MET A 49 0.01 -7.28 2.42
C MET A 49 -0.11 -8.63 3.14
N LYS A 50 1.00 -9.23 3.56
CA LYS A 50 0.99 -10.47 4.36
C LYS A 50 0.25 -10.32 5.68
N ILE A 51 0.37 -9.17 6.35
CA ILE A 51 -0.35 -8.90 7.60
C ILE A 51 -1.85 -8.80 7.35
N TYR A 52 -2.26 -8.08 6.30
CA TYR A 52 -3.68 -8.02 5.91
C TYR A 52 -4.23 -9.42 5.60
N HIS A 53 -3.48 -10.21 4.82
CA HIS A 53 -3.87 -11.57 4.45
C HIS A 53 -3.99 -12.51 5.66
N LYS A 54 -2.99 -12.50 6.56
CA LYS A 54 -2.97 -13.30 7.80
C LYS A 54 -4.23 -13.12 8.65
N HIS A 55 -4.82 -11.93 8.66
CA HIS A 55 -6.01 -11.60 9.45
C HIS A 55 -7.31 -11.63 8.65
N ASN A 56 -7.31 -12.22 7.44
CA ASN A 56 -8.48 -12.37 6.57
C ASN A 56 -9.17 -11.02 6.29
N PHE A 57 -8.39 -9.99 5.97
CA PHE A 57 -8.95 -8.72 5.54
C PHE A 57 -9.83 -8.91 4.29
N ASP A 58 -11.07 -8.43 4.36
CA ASP A 58 -12.13 -8.62 3.37
C ASP A 58 -12.63 -7.30 2.74
N GLY A 59 -11.94 -6.20 3.01
CA GLY A 59 -12.16 -4.91 2.35
C GLY A 59 -11.42 -4.79 1.02
N PHE A 60 -11.32 -3.57 0.50
CA PHE A 60 -10.62 -3.30 -0.77
C PHE A 60 -9.38 -2.42 -0.56
N PHE A 61 -8.41 -2.62 -1.47
CA PHE A 61 -7.22 -1.80 -1.61
C PHE A 61 -7.42 -0.86 -2.80
N MET A 62 -6.93 0.36 -2.68
CA MET A 62 -6.89 1.32 -3.78
C MET A 62 -5.54 2.01 -3.85
N ASP A 63 -5.08 2.33 -5.05
CA ASP A 63 -4.02 3.31 -5.21
C ASP A 63 -4.47 4.68 -4.69
N ASP A 64 -3.52 5.55 -4.37
CA ASP A 64 -3.80 6.88 -3.83
C ASP A 64 -3.00 7.94 -4.60
N HIS A 65 -1.80 8.29 -4.14
CA HIS A 65 -0.89 9.17 -4.88
C HIS A 65 0.14 8.35 -5.65
N VAL A 66 0.48 8.84 -6.84
CA VAL A 66 1.50 8.24 -7.70
C VAL A 66 2.42 9.33 -8.26
N PRO A 67 3.72 9.07 -8.45
CA PRO A 67 4.60 10.02 -9.11
C PRO A 67 4.14 10.33 -10.54
N HIS A 68 4.30 11.58 -10.96
CA HIS A 68 4.07 11.97 -12.35
C HIS A 68 5.16 11.35 -13.24
N THR A 69 4.77 10.68 -14.33
CA THR A 69 5.70 10.05 -15.27
C THR A 69 5.76 10.78 -16.60
N HIS A 70 6.86 10.64 -17.34
CA HIS A 70 7.02 11.30 -18.63
C HIS A 70 5.95 10.81 -19.63
N GLY A 71 5.23 11.76 -20.23
CA GLY A 71 4.14 11.47 -21.17
C GLY A 71 2.90 10.86 -20.52
N ASP A 72 2.74 10.96 -19.19
CA ASP A 72 1.48 10.65 -18.53
C ASP A 72 0.47 11.80 -18.69
N THR A 73 -0.78 11.50 -18.39
CA THR A 73 -1.83 12.50 -18.21
C THR A 73 -1.63 13.28 -16.92
N GLU A 74 -2.26 14.46 -16.81
CA GLU A 74 -2.29 15.23 -15.55
C GLU A 74 -2.85 14.43 -14.36
N TRP A 75 -3.76 13.48 -14.62
CA TRP A 75 -4.32 12.59 -13.60
C TRP A 75 -3.36 11.46 -13.15
N GLY A 76 -2.30 11.19 -13.91
CA GLY A 76 -1.33 10.14 -13.61
C GLY A 76 -1.80 8.71 -13.95
N HIS A 77 -2.62 8.52 -14.99
CA HIS A 77 -3.17 7.21 -15.36
C HIS A 77 -2.12 6.09 -15.46
N ARG A 78 -0.90 6.35 -15.97
CA ARG A 78 0.14 5.30 -16.06
C ARG A 78 0.68 4.93 -14.69
N GLY A 79 0.95 5.92 -13.84
CA GLY A 79 1.37 5.69 -12.46
C GLY A 79 0.33 4.89 -11.68
N ARG A 80 -0.95 5.23 -11.83
CA ARG A 80 -2.07 4.52 -11.19
C ARG A 80 -2.26 3.10 -11.72
N ALA A 81 -2.13 2.91 -13.03
CA ALA A 81 -2.18 1.59 -13.64
C ALA A 81 -1.06 0.68 -13.10
N PHE A 82 0.16 1.22 -12.97
CA PHE A 82 1.27 0.50 -12.35
C PHE A 82 0.99 0.17 -10.88
N ALA A 83 0.50 1.13 -10.08
CA ALA A 83 0.17 0.91 -8.68
C ALA A 83 -0.91 -0.17 -8.49
N ASN A 84 -1.99 -0.10 -9.27
CA ASN A 84 -3.06 -1.11 -9.25
C ASN A 84 -2.56 -2.49 -9.68
N GLY A 85 -1.72 -2.58 -10.72
CA GLY A 85 -1.10 -3.83 -11.12
C GLY A 85 -0.22 -4.43 -10.01
N TYR A 86 0.56 -3.60 -9.32
CA TYR A 86 1.39 -4.04 -8.19
C TYR A 86 0.55 -4.50 -7.00
N ILE A 87 -0.54 -3.80 -6.67
CA ILE A 87 -1.49 -4.21 -5.62
C ILE A 87 -2.05 -5.60 -5.93
N GLN A 88 -2.54 -5.83 -7.15
CA GLN A 88 -3.07 -7.13 -7.55
C GLN A 88 -2.00 -8.23 -7.48
N ALA A 89 -0.79 -7.94 -7.95
CA ALA A 89 0.33 -8.88 -7.87
C ALA A 89 0.67 -9.27 -6.42
N LEU A 90 0.64 -8.32 -5.48
CA LEU A 90 0.88 -8.62 -4.07
C LEU A 90 -0.25 -9.44 -3.44
N ILE A 91 -1.52 -9.14 -3.78
CA ILE A 91 -2.68 -9.94 -3.33
C ILE A 91 -2.54 -11.38 -3.83
N GLU A 92 -2.22 -11.56 -5.12
CA GLU A 92 -2.01 -12.89 -5.71
C GLU A 92 -0.81 -13.61 -5.09
N ALA A 93 0.28 -12.89 -4.85
CA ALA A 93 1.50 -13.47 -4.26
C ALA A 93 1.23 -14.04 -2.86
N VAL A 94 0.55 -13.31 -1.98
CA VAL A 94 0.26 -13.79 -0.62
C VAL A 94 -0.77 -14.93 -0.59
N GLN A 95 -1.66 -15.01 -1.58
CA GLN A 95 -2.63 -16.11 -1.71
C GLN A 95 -1.99 -17.42 -2.21
N LYS A 96 -0.82 -17.34 -2.86
CA LYS A 96 -0.09 -18.46 -3.45
C LYS A 96 1.05 -18.99 -2.59
N GLU A 97 1.28 -18.41 -1.42
CA GLU A 97 2.20 -18.96 -0.41
C GLU A 97 1.63 -20.26 0.20
#